data_AF-A0A9D4SX97-F1
#
_entry.id   AF-A0A9D4SX97-F1
#
_cell.length_a   1.000
_cell.length_b   1.000
_cell.length_c   1.000
_cell.angle_alpha   90.00
_cell.angle_beta   90.00
_cell.angle_gamma   90.00
#
_symmetry.space_group_name_H-M   'P 1'
#
loop_
_entity.id
_entity.type
_entity.pdbx_description
1 polymer ?
#
loop_
_entity_poly.entity_id
_entity_poly.type
_entity_poly.pdbx_seq_one_letter_code
_entity_poly.pdbx_strand_id
1 'polypeptide(L)'
;MPGYTHLQKAQPIRFSHWMLSYAWFLRQDAERFLDLSRRLNVCPLGSGALAGNPFPIDKERMASDLLFDGVIQNSIAAVSDRDFVAEFLFACSLTAVHLSKWAEDLIIYSSAQFGYVTLDDAYT
;
A
#
# COMPACT_ATOMS: atom_id res chain seq x y z
N MET A 1 -2.14 -30.03 -1.22
CA MET A 1 -3.00 -29.58 -2.34
C MET A 1 -2.17 -29.58 -3.62
N PRO A 2 -2.77 -29.71 -4.82
CA PRO A 2 -2.05 -29.43 -6.05
C PRO A 2 -1.65 -27.95 -6.12
N GLY A 3 -0.46 -27.64 -6.63
CA GLY A 3 -0.16 -26.31 -7.15
C GLY A 3 -0.75 -26.14 -8.54
N TYR A 4 -1.02 -24.90 -8.95
CA TYR A 4 -1.68 -24.60 -10.22
C TYR A 4 -0.88 -23.62 -11.08
N THR A 5 -0.79 -23.93 -12.36
CA THR A 5 -0.34 -23.01 -13.41
C THR A 5 -1.35 -23.10 -14.55
N HIS A 6 -1.89 -21.97 -15.02
CA HIS A 6 -3.01 -21.96 -15.99
C HIS A 6 -4.22 -22.80 -15.54
N LEU A 7 -4.48 -22.82 -14.22
CA LEU A 7 -5.49 -23.68 -13.59
C LEU A 7 -5.31 -25.20 -13.81
N GLN A 8 -4.16 -25.61 -14.35
CA GLN A 8 -3.79 -27.02 -14.51
C GLN A 8 -2.98 -27.46 -13.29
N LYS A 9 -3.25 -28.67 -12.81
CA LYS A 9 -2.51 -29.28 -11.70
C LYS A 9 -1.04 -29.44 -12.12
N ALA A 10 -0.16 -28.79 -11.38
CA ALA A 10 1.29 -28.89 -11.50
C ALA A 10 1.83 -29.80 -10.40
N GLN A 11 2.79 -29.33 -9.62
CA GLN A 11 3.39 -30.10 -8.52
C GLN A 11 2.58 -29.98 -7.22
N PRO A 12 2.58 -31.00 -6.36
CA PRO A 12 1.99 -30.89 -5.03
C PRO A 12 2.68 -29.83 -4.17
N ILE A 13 1.89 -29.02 -3.46
CA ILE A 13 2.37 -28.04 -2.49
C ILE A 13 1.63 -28.19 -1.15
N ARG A 14 2.24 -27.65 -0.10
CA ARG A 14 1.58 -27.51 1.21
C ARG A 14 0.63 -26.31 1.16
N PHE A 15 -0.52 -26.42 1.83
CA PHE A 15 -1.43 -25.29 2.01
C PHE A 15 -0.73 -24.10 2.68
N SER A 16 0.15 -24.37 3.65
CA SER A 16 0.97 -23.34 4.29
C SER A 16 1.91 -22.61 3.31
N HIS A 17 2.39 -23.29 2.26
CA HIS A 17 3.22 -22.65 1.23
C HIS A 17 2.40 -21.71 0.35
N TRP A 18 1.17 -22.11 0.00
CA TRP A 18 0.21 -21.26 -0.70
C TRP A 18 -0.18 -20.03 0.15
N MET A 19 -0.57 -20.21 1.42
CA MET A 19 -0.88 -19.08 2.32
C MET A 19 0.30 -18.12 2.48
N LEU A 20 1.52 -18.65 2.64
CA LEU A 20 2.71 -17.84 2.83
C LEU A 20 3.03 -16.99 1.59
N SER A 21 2.64 -17.43 0.39
CA SER A 21 2.82 -16.61 -0.82
C SER A 21 2.08 -15.27 -0.73
N TYR A 22 0.86 -15.26 -0.20
CA TYR A 22 0.07 -14.04 0.04
C TYR A 22 0.65 -13.18 1.16
N ALA A 23 1.16 -13.81 2.23
CA ALA A 23 1.86 -13.09 3.28
C ALA A 23 3.11 -12.36 2.73
N TRP A 24 3.83 -12.95 1.76
CA TRP A 24 4.95 -12.30 1.10
C TRP A 24 4.53 -11.11 0.24
N PHE A 25 3.43 -11.20 -0.50
CA PHE A 25 2.88 -10.06 -1.25
C PHE A 25 2.50 -8.92 -0.30
N LEU A 26 1.73 -9.21 0.74
CA LEU A 26 1.28 -8.22 1.72
C LEU A 26 2.43 -7.62 2.54
N ARG A 27 3.49 -8.40 2.82
CA ARG A 27 4.70 -7.86 3.46
C ARG A 27 5.36 -6.81 2.59
N GLN A 28 5.51 -7.06 1.29
CA GLN A 28 6.09 -6.08 0.36
C GLN A 28 5.22 -4.82 0.25
N ASP A 29 3.89 -4.99 0.30
CA ASP A 29 2.98 -3.85 0.34
C ASP A 29 3.14 -3.03 1.62
N ALA A 30 3.26 -3.67 2.78
CA ALA A 30 3.52 -3.00 4.04
C ALA A 30 4.87 -2.24 4.03
N GLU A 31 5.93 -2.85 3.50
CA GLU A 31 7.23 -2.19 3.32
C GLU A 31 7.10 -0.94 2.44
N ARG A 32 6.34 -1.04 1.33
CA ARG A 32 6.07 0.11 0.45
C ARG A 32 5.35 1.25 1.16
N PHE A 33 4.34 0.94 1.98
CA PHE A 33 3.64 1.97 2.77
C PHE A 33 4.53 2.61 3.83
N LEU A 34 5.42 1.83 4.47
CA LEU A 34 6.38 2.37 5.43
C LEU A 34 7.37 3.33 4.76
N ASP A 35 7.88 2.97 3.60
CA ASP A 35 8.81 3.82 2.84
C ASP A 35 8.13 5.10 2.35
N LEU A 36 6.89 4.99 1.86
CA LEU A 36 6.06 6.15 1.49
C LEU A 36 5.82 7.05 2.70
N SER A 37 5.39 6.48 3.83
CA SER A 37 5.11 7.25 5.04
C SER A 37 6.33 8.03 5.51
N ARG A 38 7.53 7.44 5.46
CA ARG A 38 8.77 8.14 5.85
C ARG A 38 9.14 9.25 4.86
N ARG A 39 9.11 8.96 3.56
CA ARG A 39 9.56 9.90 2.53
C ARG A 39 8.62 11.10 2.38
N LEU A 40 7.31 10.87 2.55
CA LEU A 40 6.27 11.88 2.34
C LEU A 40 5.98 12.72 3.59
N ASN A 41 6.60 12.41 4.75
CA ASN A 41 6.40 13.13 6.00
C ASN A 41 7.17 14.45 6.06
N VAL A 42 6.92 15.33 5.09
CA VAL A 42 7.54 16.66 4.99
C VAL A 42 6.47 17.75 4.88
N CYS A 43 6.62 18.81 5.68
CA CYS A 43 5.63 19.86 5.85
C CYS A 43 5.67 20.86 4.67
N PRO A 44 4.53 21.13 3.99
CA PRO A 44 4.45 22.15 2.94
C PRO A 44 4.13 23.55 3.48
N LEU A 45 3.76 23.68 4.77
CA LEU A 45 3.29 24.94 5.33
C LEU A 45 4.39 26.01 5.36
N GLY A 46 3.96 27.26 5.20
CA GLY A 46 4.86 28.41 5.05
C GLY A 46 5.32 28.67 3.60
N SER A 47 4.84 27.90 2.64
CA SER A 47 5.11 28.10 1.21
C SER A 47 4.27 29.21 0.56
N GLY A 48 3.22 29.67 1.24
CA GLY A 48 2.31 30.69 0.72
C GLY A 48 1.61 30.22 -0.56
N ALA A 49 1.35 31.15 -1.48
CA ALA A 49 0.74 30.80 -2.77
C ALA A 49 1.72 30.06 -3.71
N LEU A 50 3.00 30.44 -3.71
CA LEU A 50 4.09 29.80 -4.49
C LEU A 50 5.50 30.33 -4.15
N ALA A 51 5.63 31.54 -3.59
CA ALA A 51 6.91 32.24 -3.40
C ALA A 51 7.33 32.37 -1.92
N GLY A 52 6.78 31.55 -1.04
CA GLY A 52 7.02 31.62 0.40
C GLY A 52 6.09 32.58 1.13
N ASN A 53 6.42 32.85 2.39
CA ASN A 53 5.66 33.72 3.28
C ASN A 53 6.51 34.98 3.60
N PRO A 54 5.96 36.20 3.45
CA PRO A 54 6.69 37.43 3.76
C PRO A 54 6.84 37.72 5.27
N PHE A 55 6.10 37.02 6.13
CA PHE A 55 6.20 37.14 7.58
C PHE A 55 7.33 36.26 8.13
N PRO A 56 7.96 36.65 9.26
CA PRO A 56 9.02 35.88 9.90
C PRO A 56 8.46 34.65 10.62
N ILE A 57 8.03 33.65 9.85
CA ILE A 57 7.54 32.37 10.36
C ILE A 57 8.69 31.37 10.53
N ASP A 58 8.60 30.56 11.57
CA ASP A 58 9.49 29.42 11.78
C ASP A 58 8.82 28.15 11.21
N LYS A 59 9.26 27.75 10.01
CA LYS A 59 8.68 26.59 9.32
C LYS A 59 9.07 25.27 9.99
N GLU A 60 10.27 25.19 10.56
CA GLU A 60 10.77 23.98 11.22
C GLU A 60 9.99 23.73 12.51
N ARG A 61 9.75 24.79 13.29
CA ARG A 61 8.88 24.71 14.46
C ARG A 61 7.47 24.26 14.08
N MET A 62 6.91 24.83 13.00
CA MET A 62 5.57 24.45 12.52
C MET A 62 5.51 22.98 12.05
N ALA A 63 6.56 22.49 11.38
CA ALA A 63 6.67 21.08 11.00
C ALA A 63 6.71 20.18 12.24
N SER A 64 7.52 20.53 13.24
CA SER A 64 7.63 19.79 14.50
C SER A 64 6.32 19.78 15.29
N ASP A 65 5.63 20.93 15.40
CA ASP A 65 4.33 21.05 16.07
C ASP A 65 3.25 20.15 15.42
N LEU A 66 3.42 19.82 14.13
CA LEU A 66 2.53 18.96 13.35
C LEU A 66 3.08 17.54 13.13
N LEU A 67 4.20 17.19 13.79
CA LEU A 67 4.83 15.86 13.72
C LEU A 67 5.38 15.47 12.33
N PHE A 68 5.72 16.44 11.49
CA PHE A 68 6.49 16.22 10.28
C PHE A 68 7.98 16.07 10.61
N ASP A 69 8.70 15.28 9.80
CA ASP A 69 10.15 15.05 9.97
C ASP A 69 11.01 16.19 9.38
N GLY A 70 10.38 17.15 8.69
CA GLY A 70 11.05 18.34 8.15
C GLY A 70 10.12 19.17 7.27
N VAL A 71 10.70 20.12 6.53
CA VAL A 71 9.97 21.02 5.62
C VAL A 71 10.35 20.80 4.17
N ILE A 72 9.39 21.03 3.25
CA ILE A 72 9.69 21.10 1.82
C ILE A 72 10.45 22.41 1.54
N GLN A 73 11.67 22.28 1.02
CA GLN A 73 12.60 23.42 0.89
C GLN A 73 12.22 24.42 -0.20
N ASN A 74 11.49 23.98 -1.23
CA ASN A 74 11.09 24.82 -2.35
C ASN A 74 9.57 25.07 -2.31
N SER A 75 9.17 26.35 -2.27
CA SER A 75 7.77 26.74 -2.12
C SER A 75 6.92 26.43 -3.35
N ILE A 76 7.48 26.45 -4.56
CA ILE A 76 6.76 26.07 -5.78
C ILE A 76 6.50 24.56 -5.75
N ALA A 77 7.53 23.76 -5.48
CA ALA A 77 7.38 22.31 -5.36
C ALA A 77 6.34 21.95 -4.28
N ALA A 78 6.38 22.59 -3.11
CA ALA A 78 5.44 22.34 -2.02
C ALA A 78 3.97 22.57 -2.39
N VAL A 79 3.67 23.55 -3.26
CA VAL A 79 2.29 23.87 -3.64
C VAL A 79 1.85 23.13 -4.91
N SER A 80 2.76 22.80 -5.83
CA SER A 80 2.43 22.21 -7.14
C SER A 80 2.56 20.70 -7.19
N ASP A 81 3.45 20.10 -6.41
CA ASP A 81 3.72 18.66 -6.47
C ASP A 81 2.58 17.82 -5.88
N ARG A 82 2.26 16.70 -6.53
CA ARG A 82 1.23 15.73 -6.12
C ARG A 82 1.71 14.29 -6.25
N ASP A 83 3.01 14.05 -6.41
CA ASP A 83 3.58 12.71 -6.51
C ASP A 83 3.21 11.85 -5.31
N PHE A 84 3.13 12.44 -4.10
CA PHE A 84 2.69 11.76 -2.88
C PHE A 84 1.30 11.10 -3.02
N VAL A 85 0.36 11.74 -3.73
CA VAL A 85 -0.97 11.19 -3.97
C VAL A 85 -0.90 10.05 -4.98
N ALA A 86 -0.17 10.26 -6.08
CA ALA A 86 -0.03 9.27 -7.14
C ALA A 86 0.63 7.99 -6.61
N GLU A 87 1.71 8.12 -5.84
CA GLU A 87 2.42 6.99 -5.24
C GLU A 87 1.59 6.27 -4.17
N PHE A 88 0.85 7.01 -3.35
CA PHE A 88 -0.08 6.40 -2.39
C PHE A 88 -1.17 5.59 -3.10
N LEU A 89 -1.79 6.16 -4.14
CA LEU A 89 -2.79 5.47 -4.95
C LEU A 89 -2.23 4.25 -5.66
N PHE A 90 -0.98 4.32 -6.14
CA PHE A 90 -0.28 3.17 -6.71
C PHE A 90 -0.12 2.05 -5.68
N ALA A 91 0.36 2.36 -4.46
CA ALA A 91 0.52 1.37 -3.40
C ALA A 91 -0.81 0.72 -2.99
N CYS A 92 -1.88 1.52 -2.85
CA CYS A 92 -3.23 1.03 -2.60
C CYS A 92 -3.73 0.11 -3.73
N SER A 93 -3.53 0.52 -4.99
CA SER A 93 -3.97 -0.25 -6.15
C SER A 93 -3.25 -1.59 -6.24
N LEU A 94 -1.94 -1.63 -6.00
CA LEU A 94 -1.17 -2.86 -6.02
C LEU A 94 -1.56 -3.81 -4.89
N THR A 95 -1.82 -3.27 -3.69
CA THR A 95 -2.36 -4.05 -2.57
C THR A 95 -3.71 -4.67 -2.94
N ALA A 96 -4.60 -3.90 -3.58
CA ALA A 96 -5.89 -4.40 -4.06
C ALA A 96 -5.74 -5.52 -5.11
N VAL A 97 -4.73 -5.46 -5.98
CA VAL A 97 -4.41 -6.54 -6.94
C VAL A 97 -3.94 -7.81 -6.23
N HIS A 98 -3.14 -7.70 -5.18
CA HIS A 98 -2.73 -8.88 -4.39
C HIS A 98 -3.92 -9.50 -3.65
N LEU A 99 -4.79 -8.68 -3.07
CA LEU A 99 -6.01 -9.13 -2.41
C LEU A 99 -7.01 -9.75 -3.39
N SER A 100 -7.16 -9.18 -4.60
CA SER A 100 -8.07 -9.75 -5.62
C SER A 100 -7.59 -11.12 -6.08
N LYS A 101 -6.28 -11.31 -6.22
CA LYS A 101 -5.70 -12.62 -6.53
C LYS A 101 -5.96 -13.65 -5.43
N TRP A 102 -5.85 -13.24 -4.16
CA TRP A 102 -6.16 -14.12 -3.04
C TRP A 102 -7.64 -14.49 -3.00
N ALA A 103 -8.52 -13.51 -3.22
CA ALA A 103 -9.94 -13.72 -3.31
C ALA A 103 -10.30 -14.70 -4.44
N GLU A 104 -9.69 -14.57 -5.62
CA GLU A 104 -9.93 -15.47 -6.75
C GLU A 104 -9.56 -16.92 -6.42
N ASP A 105 -8.39 -17.15 -5.80
CA ASP A 105 -8.02 -18.50 -5.35
C ASP A 105 -9.04 -19.05 -4.34
N LEU A 106 -9.50 -18.24 -3.38
CA LEU A 106 -10.50 -18.66 -2.40
C LEU A 106 -11.85 -18.99 -3.06
N ILE A 107 -12.31 -18.16 -4.00
CA ILE A 107 -13.54 -18.37 -4.79
C ILE A 107 -13.49 -19.72 -5.52
N ILE A 108 -12.36 -20.01 -6.19
CA ILE A 108 -12.16 -21.27 -6.91
C ILE A 108 -12.08 -22.44 -5.91
N TYR A 109 -11.33 -22.28 -4.83
CA TYR A 109 -11.08 -23.35 -3.86
C TYR A 109 -12.31 -23.71 -3.02
N SER A 110 -13.25 -22.78 -2.85
CA SER A 110 -14.55 -23.03 -2.21
C SER A 110 -15.60 -23.61 -3.15
N SER A 111 -15.33 -23.68 -4.47
CA SER A 111 -16.26 -24.28 -5.43
C SER A 111 -16.46 -25.77 -5.16
N ALA A 112 -17.63 -26.30 -5.53
CA ALA A 112 -17.96 -27.72 -5.35
C ALA A 112 -16.99 -28.66 -6.09
N GLN A 113 -16.40 -28.21 -7.20
CA GLN A 113 -15.46 -28.99 -8.00
C GLN A 113 -14.07 -29.12 -7.33
N PHE A 114 -13.65 -28.11 -6.57
CA PHE A 114 -12.36 -28.11 -5.87
C PHE A 114 -12.50 -28.60 -4.43
N GLY A 115 -13.39 -27.98 -3.65
CA GLY A 115 -13.70 -28.35 -2.27
C GLY A 115 -12.49 -28.33 -1.33
N TYR A 116 -11.57 -27.38 -1.51
CA TYR A 116 -10.35 -27.27 -0.68
C TYR A 116 -10.58 -26.46 0.59
N VAL A 117 -11.50 -25.50 0.54
CA VAL A 117 -11.89 -24.67 1.68
C VAL A 117 -13.41 -24.58 1.78
N THR A 118 -13.90 -24.34 2.98
CA THR A 118 -15.29 -23.98 3.24
C THR A 118 -15.27 -22.62 3.92
N LEU A 119 -16.04 -21.68 3.38
CA LEU A 119 -16.17 -20.35 3.98
C LEU A 119 -17.09 -20.46 5.20
N ASP A 120 -16.79 -19.66 6.22
CA ASP A 120 -17.60 -19.60 7.43
C ASP A 120 -18.90 -18.84 7.15
N ASP A 121 -20.02 -19.30 7.74
CA ASP A 121 -21.36 -18.74 7.53
C ASP A 121 -21.43 -17.22 7.78
N ALA A 122 -20.56 -16.67 8.64
CA ALA A 122 -20.50 -15.23 8.89
C ALA A 122 -20.03 -14.38 7.69
N TYR A 123 -19.43 -15.01 6.67
CA TYR A 123 -18.82 -14.34 5.51
C TYR A 123 -19.36 -14.86 4.16
N THR A 124 -20.52 -15.52 4.17
CA THR A 124 -21.24 -16.04 2.98
C THR A 124 -22.64 -15.48 2.83
#